data_AF-A0A8J5YPX9-F1
#
_entry.id   AF-A0A8J5YPX9-F1
#
_cell.length_a   1.000
_cell.length_b   1.000
_cell.length_c   1.000
_cell.angle_alpha   90.00
_cell.angle_beta   90.00
_cell.angle_gamma   90.00
#
_symmetry.space_group_name_H-M   'P 1'
#
loop_
_entity.id
_entity.type
_entity.pdbx_description
1 polymer ?
#
loop_
_entity_poly.entity_id
_entity_poly.type
_entity_poly.pdbx_seq_one_letter_code
_entity_poly.pdbx_strand_id
1 'polypeptide(L)'
;MLTGQRPTNEKFKEGLSLHNFVKAALPDRVVEIIDPILFQESVRGGTTADIHLQCLNSTFEIGLTCSTESPSERMDMSNVITKLCSIRDKLLRPARLHRGI
;
A
#
# COMPACT_ATOMS: atom_id res chain seq x y z
N MET A 1 6.88 1.93 8.46
CA MET A 1 6.01 2.87 7.71
C MET A 1 6.21 2.60 6.23
N LEU A 2 5.15 2.53 5.42
CA LEU A 2 5.27 2.08 4.02
C LEU A 2 5.95 3.09 3.09
N THR A 3 5.81 4.39 3.35
CA THR A 3 6.42 5.45 2.53
C THR A 3 7.75 5.96 3.07
N GLY A 4 8.14 5.54 4.28
CA GLY A 4 9.25 6.14 5.03
C GLY A 4 9.01 7.60 5.46
N GLN A 5 7.85 8.20 5.15
CA GLN A 5 7.55 9.60 5.43
C GLN A 5 6.72 9.77 6.70
N ARG A 6 6.99 10.82 7.48
CA ARG A 6 6.16 11.20 8.62
C ARG A 6 4.99 12.08 8.15
N PRO A 7 3.75 11.87 8.62
CA PRO A 7 2.63 12.76 8.31
C PRO A 7 2.87 14.22 8.72
N THR A 8 3.67 14.42 9.77
CA THR A 8 4.02 15.75 10.31
C THR A 8 5.27 16.36 9.65
N ASN A 9 5.76 15.80 8.55
CA ASN A 9 6.91 16.35 7.85
C ASN A 9 6.57 17.72 7.25
N GLU A 10 7.53 18.65 7.20
CA GLU A 10 7.33 20.04 6.76
C GLU A 10 6.68 20.14 5.36
N LYS A 11 7.00 19.19 4.48
CA LYS A 11 6.42 19.11 3.13
C LYS A 11 4.91 18.80 3.07
N PHE A 12 4.28 18.47 4.20
CA PHE A 12 2.86 18.17 4.31
C PHE A 12 2.10 19.23 5.10
N LYS A 13 2.55 20.49 5.01
CA LYS A 13 1.84 21.65 5.57
C LYS A 13 0.95 22.31 4.51
N GLU A 14 0.21 23.34 4.91
CA GLU A 14 -0.52 24.23 4.00
C GLU A 14 -1.54 23.51 3.10
N GLY A 15 -2.30 22.57 3.66
CA GLY A 15 -3.33 21.82 2.92
C GLY A 15 -2.79 20.63 2.12
N LEU A 16 -1.47 20.42 2.11
CA LEU A 16 -0.88 19.15 1.69
C LEU A 16 -0.99 18.13 2.82
N SER A 17 -0.99 16.84 2.49
CA SER A 17 -1.03 15.77 3.47
C SER A 17 -0.39 14.50 2.91
N LEU A 18 0.05 13.61 3.81
CA LEU A 18 0.52 12.30 3.40
C LEU A 18 -0.60 11.51 2.69
N HIS A 19 -1.86 11.70 3.09
CA HIS A 19 -3.02 11.09 2.42
C HIS A 19 -3.10 11.54 0.95
N ASN A 20 -3.09 12.85 0.68
CA ASN A 20 -3.19 13.38 -0.68
C ASN A 20 -1.96 13.02 -1.54
N PHE A 21 -0.78 12.98 -0.93
CA PHE A 21 0.45 12.53 -1.58
C PHE A 21 0.36 11.06 -2.04
N VAL A 22 -0.11 10.17 -1.16
CA VAL A 22 -0.32 8.76 -1.51
C VAL A 22 -1.42 8.61 -2.57
N LYS A 23 -2.53 9.34 -2.42
CA LYS A 23 -3.65 9.33 -3.36
C LYS A 23 -3.24 9.76 -4.78
N ALA A 24 -2.37 10.75 -4.92
CA ALA A 24 -1.89 11.23 -6.21
C ALA A 24 -0.93 10.28 -6.93
N ALA A 25 -0.33 9.33 -6.20
CA ALA A 25 0.61 8.36 -6.74
C ALA A 25 -0.06 7.04 -7.17
N LEU A 26 -1.22 6.70 -6.60
CA LEU A 26 -1.86 5.41 -6.87
C LEU A 26 -2.64 5.38 -8.19
N PRO A 27 -2.73 4.19 -8.84
CA PRO A 27 -1.97 2.97 -8.56
C PRO A 27 -0.59 2.94 -9.24
N ASP A 28 -0.32 3.89 -10.14
CA ASP A 28 0.72 3.78 -11.17
C ASP A 28 2.13 4.12 -10.68
N ARG A 29 2.25 4.95 -9.64
CA ARG A 29 3.51 5.53 -9.15
C ARG A 29 3.87 5.06 -7.74
N VAL A 30 3.45 3.86 -7.35
CA VAL A 30 3.73 3.36 -5.99
C VAL A 30 5.23 3.25 -5.71
N VAL A 31 6.04 2.89 -6.71
CA VAL A 31 7.50 2.77 -6.59
C VAL A 31 8.15 4.10 -6.17
N GLU A 32 7.56 5.23 -6.56
CA GLU A 32 8.09 6.56 -6.24
C GLU A 32 7.83 6.99 -4.79
N ILE A 33 6.85 6.39 -4.13
CA ILE A 33 6.38 6.82 -2.81
C ILE A 33 6.67 5.84 -1.68
N ILE A 34 7.07 4.60 -2.00
CA ILE A 34 7.42 3.58 -1.00
C ILE A 34 8.78 3.85 -0.37
N ASP A 35 8.95 3.38 0.86
CA ASP A 35 10.23 3.39 1.55
C ASP A 35 11.28 2.64 0.72
N PRO A 36 12.46 3.22 0.46
CA PRO A 36 13.50 2.57 -0.33
C PRO A 36 13.92 1.20 0.20
N ILE A 37 13.85 0.98 1.51
CA ILE A 37 14.16 -0.33 2.13
C ILE A 37 13.11 -1.36 1.70
N LEU A 38 11.82 -0.99 1.75
CA LEU A 38 10.73 -1.87 1.30
C LEU A 38 10.79 -2.13 -0.21
N PHE A 39 11.20 -1.14 -1.01
CA PHE A 39 11.43 -1.34 -2.43
C PHE A 39 12.54 -2.36 -2.69
N GLN A 40 13.68 -2.24 -2.00
CA GLN A 40 14.78 -3.20 -2.13
C GLN A 40 14.37 -4.63 -1.74
N GLU A 41 13.57 -4.79 -0.69
CA GLU A 41 13.00 -6.09 -0.30
C GLU A 41 12.06 -6.65 -1.37
N SER A 42 11.24 -5.80 -2.00
CA SER A 42 10.34 -6.22 -3.07
C SER A 42 11.06 -6.70 -4.34
N VAL A 43 12.18 -6.06 -4.68
CA VAL A 43 12.99 -6.41 -5.86
C VAL A 43 13.84 -7.66 -5.63
N ARG A 44 14.33 -7.89 -4.40
CA ARG A 44 15.07 -9.11 -4.05
C ARG A 44 14.24 -10.39 -4.18
N GLY A 45 12.90 -10.29 -4.20
CA GLY A 45 11.98 -11.43 -4.33
C GLY A 45 11.90 -12.07 -5.73
N GLY A 46 12.52 -11.48 -6.76
CA GLY A 46 12.47 -12.03 -8.12
C GLY A 46 11.07 -11.90 -8.75
N THR A 47 10.50 -13.00 -9.28
CA THR A 47 9.20 -13.03 -9.97
C THR A 47 8.00 -12.58 -9.12
N THR A 48 8.17 -12.37 -7.81
CA THR A 48 7.10 -11.87 -6.92
C THR A 48 7.07 -10.36 -6.78
N ALA A 49 7.97 -9.62 -7.44
CA ALA A 49 8.02 -8.15 -7.36
C ALA A 49 6.69 -7.50 -7.76
N ASP A 50 6.03 -8.01 -8.82
CA ASP A 50 4.72 -7.52 -9.26
C ASP A 50 3.64 -7.76 -8.18
N ILE A 51 3.62 -8.95 -7.56
CA ILE A 51 2.70 -9.26 -6.45
C ILE A 51 2.95 -8.34 -5.26
N HIS A 52 4.21 -8.05 -4.92
CA HIS A 52 4.56 -7.17 -3.81
C HIS A 52 4.05 -5.74 -4.06
N LEU A 53 4.26 -5.20 -5.27
CA LEU A 53 3.78 -3.87 -5.64
C LEU A 53 2.24 -3.81 -5.66
N GLN A 54 1.56 -4.83 -6.16
CA GLN A 54 0.10 -4.94 -6.10
C GLN A 54 -0.42 -4.97 -4.66
N CYS A 55 0.23 -5.75 -3.78
CA CYS A 55 -0.13 -5.80 -2.36
C CYS A 55 0.13 -4.47 -1.66
N LEU A 56 1.20 -3.75 -2.01
CA LEU A 56 1.48 -2.40 -1.50
C LEU A 56 0.40 -1.41 -1.96
N ASN A 57 0.02 -1.44 -3.24
CA ASN A 57 -1.11 -0.66 -3.78
C ASN A 57 -2.39 -0.89 -2.97
N SER A 58 -2.81 -2.14 -2.81
CA SER A 58 -4.00 -2.47 -2.02
C SER A 58 -3.89 -2.04 -0.55
N THR A 59 -2.68 -2.09 0.04
CA THR A 59 -2.48 -1.64 1.42
C THR A 59 -2.60 -0.12 1.53
N PHE A 60 -2.09 0.63 0.55
CA PHE A 60 -2.29 2.07 0.52
C PHE A 60 -3.75 2.46 0.30
N GLU A 61 -4.48 1.76 -0.56
CA GLU A 61 -5.93 1.98 -0.73
C GLU A 61 -6.68 1.81 0.59
N ILE A 62 -6.38 0.75 1.36
CA ILE A 62 -6.91 0.58 2.72
C ILE A 62 -6.52 1.78 3.58
N GLY A 63 -5.25 2.17 3.60
CA GLY A 63 -4.76 3.34 4.33
C GLY A 63 -5.50 4.65 3.98
N LEU A 64 -5.80 4.89 2.71
CA LEU A 64 -6.59 6.05 2.26
C LEU A 64 -8.01 5.98 2.80
N THR A 65 -8.69 4.84 2.70
CA THR A 65 -10.04 4.70 3.26
C THR A 65 -10.07 4.89 4.77
N CYS A 66 -9.07 4.38 5.51
CA CYS A 66 -8.96 4.55 6.96
C CYS A 66 -8.64 6.00 7.37
N SER A 67 -7.98 6.77 6.52
CA SER A 67 -7.54 8.15 6.79
C SER A 67 -8.41 9.21 6.12
N THR A 68 -9.60 8.83 5.65
CA THR A 68 -10.59 9.79 5.14
C THR A 68 -10.98 10.75 6.26
N GLU A 69 -11.11 12.05 5.96
CA GLU A 69 -11.35 13.09 6.96
C GLU A 69 -12.62 12.83 7.75
N SER A 70 -13.72 12.57 7.04
CA SER A 70 -15.01 12.23 7.63
C SER A 70 -14.97 10.87 8.33
N PRO A 71 -15.23 10.79 9.64
CA PRO A 71 -15.24 9.53 10.37
C PRO A 71 -16.25 8.51 9.84
N SER A 72 -17.40 8.97 9.34
CA SER A 72 -18.47 8.10 8.82
C SER A 72 -18.15 7.48 7.46
N GLU A 73 -17.18 8.04 6.73
CA GLU A 73 -16.73 7.52 5.44
C GLU A 73 -15.56 6.53 5.58
N ARG A 74 -14.97 6.43 6.77
CA ARG A 74 -13.85 5.52 7.02
C ARG A 74 -14.33 4.08 6.98
N MET A 75 -13.49 3.23 6.42
CA MET A 75 -13.75 1.79 6.38
C MET A 75 -13.85 1.21 7.79
N ASP A 76 -14.86 0.37 8.02
CA ASP A 76 -15.01 -0.37 9.27
C ASP A 76 -13.78 -1.27 9.55
N MET A 77 -13.37 -1.35 10.82
CA MET A 77 -12.16 -2.09 11.21
C MET A 77 -12.25 -3.59 10.92
N SER A 78 -13.43 -4.20 10.93
CA SER A 78 -13.60 -5.60 10.55
C SER A 78 -13.30 -5.82 9.05
N ASN A 79 -13.68 -4.85 8.21
CA ASN A 79 -13.35 -4.85 6.78
C ASN A 79 -11.85 -4.62 6.54
N VAL A 80 -11.23 -3.73 7.31
CA VAL A 80 -9.78 -3.51 7.27
C VAL A 80 -9.03 -4.81 7.57
N ILE A 81 -9.38 -5.51 8.65
CA ILE A 81 -8.74 -6.78 9.03
C ILE A 81 -8.94 -7.83 7.93
N THR A 82 -10.18 -7.97 7.43
CA THR A 82 -10.50 -8.92 6.36
C THR A 82 -9.63 -8.68 5.12
N LYS A 83 -9.51 -7.43 4.67
CA LYS A 83 -8.71 -7.07 3.49
C LYS A 83 -7.21 -7.25 3.73
N LEU A 84 -6.70 -6.86 4.89
CA LEU A 84 -5.28 -7.05 5.25
C LEU A 84 -4.91 -8.54 5.34
N CYS A 85 -5.78 -9.38 5.89
CA CYS A 85 -5.59 -10.84 5.89
C CYS A 85 -5.52 -11.40 4.47
N SER A 86 -6.40 -10.96 3.56
CA SER A 86 -6.36 -11.37 2.15
C SER A 86 -5.05 -10.96 1.45
N ILE A 87 -4.56 -9.74 1.72
CA ILE A 87 -3.25 -9.28 1.20
C ILE A 87 -2.11 -10.14 1.73
N ARG A 88 -2.08 -10.41 3.05
CA ARG A 88 -1.08 -11.29 3.66
C ARG A 88 -1.09 -12.68 3.04
N ASP A 89 -2.27 -13.26 2.83
CA ASP A 89 -2.40 -14.60 2.28
C ASP A 89 -1.90 -14.66 0.83
N LYS A 90 -2.11 -13.60 0.03
CA LYS A 90 -1.52 -13.46 -1.32
C LYS A 90 0.01 -13.41 -1.29
N LEU A 91 0.60 -12.72 -0.31
CA LEU A 91 2.06 -12.63 -0.15
C LEU A 91 2.69 -13.94 0.33
N LEU A 92 2.03 -14.66 1.25
CA LEU A 92 2.56 -15.90 1.85
C LEU A 92 2.24 -17.15 1.02
N ARG A 93 1.20 -17.10 0.19
CA ARG A 93 0.78 -18.18 -0.70
C ARG A 93 0.62 -17.62 -2.12
N PRO A 94 1.69 -17.12 -2.75
CA PRO A 94 1.62 -16.71 -4.15
C PRO A 94 1.20 -17.96 -4.92
N ALA A 95 -0.02 -17.92 -5.47
CA ALA A 95 -0.58 -19.07 -6.14
C ALA A 95 0.42 -19.54 -7.21
N ARG A 96 0.72 -20.84 -7.23
CA ARG A 96 1.37 -21.49 -8.37
C ARG A 96 0.38 -21.50 -9.55
N LEU A 97 0.08 -20.32 -10.09
CA LEU A 97 -0.72 -20.12 -11.29
C LEU A 97 0.22 -19.34 -12.23
N HIS A 98 1.05 -19.92 -13.07
CA HIS A 98 0.73 -20.90 -14.11
C HIS A 98 1.96 -21.75 -14.46
N ARG A 99 1.86 -23.08 -14.39
CA ARG A 99 2.62 -23.96 -15.28
C ARG A 99 1.75 -25.16 -15.66
N GLY A 100 0.99 -24.95 -16.72
CA GLY A 100 0.17 -25.87 -17.48
C GLY A 100 -0.45 -24.96 -18.54
N ILE A 101 -0.01 -24.97 -19.80
CA ILE A 101 0.14 -26.11 -20.72
C ILE A 101 1.56 -26.17 -21.30
#